data_AF-A0A6A5ZF37-F1
#
_entry.id   AF-A0A6A5ZF37-F1
#
_cell.length_a   1.000
_cell.length_b   1.000
_cell.length_c   1.000
_cell.angle_alpha   90.00
_cell.angle_beta   90.00
_cell.angle_gamma   90.00
#
_symmetry.space_group_name_H-M   'P 1'
#
loop_
_entity.id
_entity.type
_entity.pdbx_description
1 polymer ?
#
loop_
_entity_poly.entity_id
_entity_poly.type
_entity_poly.pdbx_seq_one_letter_code
_entity_poly.pdbx_strand_id
1 'polypeptide(L)'
;MSLGNPIRLHLTAFPAELLLGIYEVLPSFADALTLSATCHTLHSVWAEHRTAIVEAITNQFECYRCARELLASRRNGVPLEHSDLSDRELYGLAQYARRIDRVIQAIEHDYIPKLQIDALPQSQRITIYGENEAHPPKLTQTERIRVIRACYQIWALIHRDRDFVRAHIASMPPRQWFYLAELKLWALNNGFPTDSRWDLFQISKATSRAIKGLFWGVHHCREPALFQDYHEVPVDLVVIWDHWQDNLKSVVCGRPLSDLRRDAKAQEMAYLWDFEPGDEYLVIDDEPSATT
;
A
#
# COMPACT_ATOMS: atom_id res chain seq x y z
N MET A 1 25.32 18.68 49.99
CA MET A 1 25.17 17.44 49.21
C MET A 1 25.33 17.81 47.74
N SER A 2 26.49 17.50 47.16
CA SER A 2 26.76 17.76 45.74
C SER A 2 26.10 16.64 44.93
N LEU A 3 25.08 16.97 44.15
CA LEU A 3 24.51 16.05 43.17
C LEU A 3 25.61 15.80 42.13
N GLY A 4 26.13 14.58 42.11
CA GLY A 4 27.19 14.17 41.19
C GLY A 4 26.78 14.45 39.74
N ASN A 5 27.72 15.01 38.97
CA ASN A 5 27.51 15.27 37.55
C ASN A 5 27.08 13.96 36.86
N PRO A 6 25.96 13.95 36.10
CA PRO A 6 25.54 12.77 35.39
C PRO A 6 26.63 12.37 34.39
N ILE A 7 27.01 11.09 34.42
CA ILE A 7 27.94 10.50 33.45
C ILE A 7 27.32 10.67 32.06
N ARG A 8 27.89 11.55 31.24
CA ARG A 8 27.50 11.70 29.84
C ARG A 8 28.20 10.61 29.05
N LEU A 9 27.47 9.54 28.73
CA LEU A 9 27.94 8.55 27.78
C LEU A 9 27.88 9.16 26.38
N HIS A 10 29.05 9.38 25.78
CA HIS A 10 29.15 9.82 24.39
C HIS A 10 28.96 8.63 23.47
N LEU A 11 28.04 8.74 22.52
CA LEU A 11 27.74 7.69 21.54
C LEU A 11 29.01 7.16 20.84
N THR A 12 29.94 8.06 20.54
CA THR A 12 31.21 7.74 19.88
C THR A 12 32.20 6.95 20.73
N ALA A 13 31.92 6.73 22.02
CA ALA A 13 32.73 5.90 22.89
C ALA A 13 32.33 4.41 22.82
N PHE A 14 31.23 4.08 22.14
CA PHE A 14 30.82 2.69 21.93
C PHE A 14 31.69 1.99 20.87
N PRO A 15 31.92 0.67 21.02
CA PRO A 15 32.48 -0.16 19.97
C PRO A 15 31.66 -0.11 18.68
N ALA A 16 32.31 -0.38 17.53
CA ALA A 16 31.69 -0.31 16.22
C ALA A 16 30.48 -1.26 16.09
N GLU A 17 30.53 -2.42 16.76
CA GLU A 17 29.46 -3.42 16.78
C GLU A 17 28.19 -2.88 17.44
N LEU A 18 28.33 -2.10 18.53
CA LEU A 18 27.18 -1.46 19.17
C LEU A 18 26.64 -0.31 18.33
N LEU A 19 27.52 0.43 17.66
CA LEU A 19 27.11 1.50 16.74
C LEU A 19 26.35 0.93 15.54
N LEU A 20 26.81 -0.19 14.98
CA LEU A 20 26.12 -0.93 13.93
C LEU A 20 24.73 -1.39 14.40
N GLY A 21 24.65 -2.02 15.59
CA GLY A 21 23.37 -2.42 16.16
C GLY A 21 22.40 -1.25 16.35
N ILE A 22 22.89 -0.05 16.67
CA ILE A 22 22.07 1.16 16.73
C ILE A 22 21.55 1.54 15.34
N TYR A 23 22.39 1.52 14.31
CA TYR A 23 21.96 1.79 12.94
C TYR A 23 20.90 0.81 12.44
N GLU A 24 21.05 -0.47 12.74
CA GLU A 24 20.14 -1.54 12.28
C GLU A 24 18.72 -1.42 12.85
N VAL A 25 18.58 -0.83 14.04
CA VAL A 25 17.28 -0.60 14.69
C VAL A 25 16.67 0.78 14.38
N LEU A 26 17.32 1.61 13.56
CA LEU A 26 16.74 2.90 13.17
C LEU A 26 15.52 2.69 12.27
N PRO A 27 14.44 3.46 12.47
CA PRO A 27 13.18 3.23 11.78
C PRO A 27 13.17 3.73 10.33
N SER A 28 14.16 4.54 9.92
CA SER A 28 14.18 5.10 8.57
C SER A 28 15.60 5.40 8.05
N PHE A 29 15.75 5.38 6.71
CA PHE A 29 16.99 5.80 6.06
C PHE A 29 17.38 7.25 6.38
N ALA A 30 16.40 8.14 6.57
CA ALA A 30 16.69 9.53 6.91
C ALA A 30 17.35 9.65 8.29
N ASP A 31 16.97 8.82 9.26
CA ASP A 31 17.55 8.83 10.59
C ASP A 31 18.97 8.27 10.57
N ALA A 32 19.20 7.20 9.81
CA ALA A 32 20.54 6.66 9.60
C ALA A 32 21.48 7.67 8.93
N LEU A 33 21.03 8.33 7.86
CA LEU A 33 21.81 9.37 7.18
C LEU A 33 22.06 10.59 8.08
N THR A 34 21.09 10.96 8.92
CA THR A 34 21.26 12.06 9.87
C THR A 34 22.28 11.70 10.94
N LEU A 35 22.22 10.47 11.47
CA LEU A 35 23.17 9.96 12.45
C LEU A 35 24.60 9.93 11.89
N SER A 36 24.77 9.43 10.66
CA SER A 36 26.08 9.37 10.01
C SER A 36 26.68 10.75 9.73
N ALA A 37 25.85 11.76 9.51
CA ALA A 37 26.28 13.14 9.30
C ALA A 37 26.74 13.87 10.59
N THR A 38 26.51 13.30 11.78
CA THR A 38 26.83 14.00 13.04
C THR A 38 28.32 14.07 13.37
N CYS A 39 29.12 13.04 13.04
CA CYS A 39 30.57 13.03 13.27
C CYS A 39 31.31 12.00 12.41
N HIS A 40 32.64 12.14 12.32
CA HIS A 40 33.49 11.26 11.49
C HIS A 40 33.43 9.78 11.90
N THR A 41 33.36 9.47 13.20
CA THR A 41 33.28 8.07 13.66
C THR A 41 32.01 7.39 13.16
N LEU A 42 30.85 8.05 13.28
CA LEU A 42 29.57 7.50 12.85
C LEU A 42 29.47 7.46 11.32
N HIS A 43 30.07 8.42 10.63
CA HIS A 43 30.22 8.38 9.19
C HIS A 43 31.06 7.18 8.73
N SER A 44 32.15 6.88 9.43
CA SER A 44 33.00 5.72 9.12
C SER A 44 32.24 4.41 9.28
N VAL A 45 31.49 4.24 10.38
CA VAL A 45 30.65 3.05 10.61
C VAL A 45 29.60 2.91 9.49
N TRP A 46 28.94 4.01 9.11
CA TRP A 46 27.99 4.02 8.00
C TRP A 46 28.64 3.61 6.67
N ALA A 47 29.80 4.15 6.35
CA ALA A 47 30.50 3.85 5.11
C ALA A 47 30.98 2.39 5.05
N GLU A 48 31.49 1.87 6.16
CA GLU A 48 32.02 0.50 6.26
C GLU A 48 30.90 -0.55 6.26
N HIS A 49 29.79 -0.31 6.96
CA HIS A 49 28.71 -1.27 7.14
C HIS A 49 27.43 -0.91 6.39
N ARG A 50 27.52 -0.03 5.38
CA ARG A 50 26.38 0.50 4.62
C ARG A 50 25.38 -0.59 4.21
N THR A 51 25.87 -1.65 3.58
CA THR A 51 25.01 -2.70 3.01
C THR A 51 24.17 -3.37 4.08
N ALA A 52 24.78 -3.75 5.21
CA ALA A 52 24.06 -4.39 6.33
C ALA A 52 23.02 -3.44 6.93
N ILE A 53 23.38 -2.16 7.14
CA ILE A 53 22.46 -1.16 7.67
C ILE A 53 21.28 -0.94 6.72
N VAL A 54 21.54 -0.78 5.42
CA VAL A 54 20.49 -0.58 4.41
C VAL A 54 19.56 -1.78 4.34
N GLU A 55 20.10 -3.00 4.41
CA GLU A 55 19.32 -4.24 4.42
C GLU A 55 18.42 -4.33 5.67
N ALA A 56 18.96 -4.03 6.85
CA ALA A 56 18.20 -4.01 8.11
C ALA A 56 17.04 -3.01 8.09
N ILE A 57 17.27 -1.80 7.57
CA ILE A 57 16.21 -0.78 7.44
C ILE A 57 15.21 -1.18 6.35
N THR A 58 15.67 -1.79 5.25
CA THR A 58 14.80 -2.26 4.17
C THR A 58 13.78 -3.28 4.66
N ASN A 59 14.19 -4.19 5.56
CA ASN A 59 13.30 -5.20 6.15
C ASN A 59 12.16 -4.59 6.99
N GLN A 60 12.34 -3.35 7.47
CA GLN A 60 11.33 -2.61 8.24
C GLN A 60 10.53 -1.65 7.34
N PHE A 61 10.94 -1.45 6.10
CA PHE A 61 10.36 -0.47 5.19
C PHE A 61 9.12 -1.05 4.49
N GLU A 62 7.96 -0.53 4.86
CA GLU A 62 6.67 -0.97 4.31
C GLU A 62 6.60 -0.78 2.79
N CYS A 63 6.26 -1.86 2.08
CA CYS A 63 6.19 -1.88 0.61
C CYS A 63 7.46 -1.36 -0.08
N TYR A 64 8.65 -1.66 0.47
CA TYR A 64 9.93 -1.23 -0.09
C TYR A 64 10.07 -1.49 -1.60
N ARG A 65 9.61 -2.65 -2.08
CA ARG A 65 9.63 -2.99 -3.52
C ARG A 65 8.94 -1.91 -4.36
N CYS A 66 7.77 -1.45 -3.95
CA CYS A 66 7.00 -0.43 -4.65
C CYS A 66 7.62 0.97 -4.53
N ALA A 67 8.22 1.30 -3.38
CA ALA A 67 8.99 2.53 -3.22
C ALA A 67 10.22 2.57 -4.13
N ARG A 68 10.90 1.43 -4.29
CA ARG A 68 12.03 1.26 -5.22
C ARG A 68 11.60 1.34 -6.67
N GLU A 69 10.44 0.77 -7.04
CA GLU A 69 9.85 0.94 -8.36
C GLU A 69 9.54 2.41 -8.68
N LEU A 70 9.01 3.18 -7.71
CA LEU A 70 8.85 4.63 -7.82
C LEU A 70 10.20 5.32 -8.06
N LEU A 71 11.25 4.94 -7.34
CA LEU A 71 12.58 5.52 -7.54
C LEU A 71 13.13 5.21 -8.95
N ALA A 72 13.06 3.95 -9.38
CA ALA A 72 13.42 3.53 -10.73
C ALA A 72 12.58 4.26 -11.79
N SER A 73 11.31 4.58 -11.48
CA SER A 73 10.46 5.37 -12.37
C SER A 73 11.03 6.73 -12.69
N ARG A 74 11.67 7.38 -11.72
CA ARG A 74 12.32 8.68 -11.91
C ARG A 74 13.66 8.60 -12.63
N ARG A 75 14.26 7.41 -12.74
CA ARG A 75 15.51 7.14 -13.46
C ARG A 75 15.27 6.52 -14.85
N ASN A 76 14.17 6.87 -15.51
CA ASN A 76 13.79 6.30 -16.81
C ASN A 76 13.65 4.76 -16.82
N GLY A 77 13.41 4.13 -15.66
CA GLY A 77 13.14 2.70 -15.57
C GLY A 77 14.34 1.77 -15.47
N VAL A 78 15.52 2.30 -15.19
CA VAL A 78 16.68 1.47 -14.85
C VAL A 78 16.40 0.73 -13.53
N PRO A 79 16.41 -0.63 -13.52
CA PRO A 79 16.30 -1.40 -12.29
C PRO A 79 17.41 -1.03 -11.30
N LEU A 80 17.10 -1.02 -10.01
CA LEU A 80 18.03 -0.64 -8.95
C LEU A 80 18.26 -1.82 -8.01
N GLU A 81 19.52 -2.25 -7.91
CA GLU A 81 19.94 -3.16 -6.84
C GLU A 81 20.17 -2.40 -5.54
N HIS A 82 20.09 -3.11 -4.41
CA HIS A 82 20.21 -2.50 -3.08
C HIS A 82 21.56 -1.83 -2.86
N SER A 83 22.63 -2.45 -3.36
CA SER A 83 24.01 -1.95 -3.31
C SER A 83 24.20 -0.64 -4.08
N ASP A 84 23.31 -0.34 -5.03
CA ASP A 84 23.50 0.73 -6.01
C ASP A 84 22.85 2.04 -5.56
N LEU A 85 22.15 2.03 -4.42
CA LEU A 85 21.44 3.20 -3.92
C LEU A 85 22.40 4.20 -3.26
N SER A 86 22.47 5.39 -3.84
CA SER A 86 23.18 6.54 -3.26
C SER A 86 22.48 7.07 -1.99
N ASP A 87 23.20 7.80 -1.14
CA ASP A 87 22.62 8.47 0.04
C ASP A 87 21.43 9.37 -0.30
N ARG A 88 21.53 10.06 -1.45
CA ARG A 88 20.45 10.91 -1.96
C ARG A 88 19.20 10.10 -2.28
N GLU A 89 19.36 8.90 -2.82
CA GLU A 89 18.24 8.02 -3.16
C GLU A 89 17.61 7.40 -1.93
N LEU A 90 18.42 6.95 -0.97
CA LEU A 90 17.94 6.48 0.34
C LEU A 90 17.15 7.58 1.08
N TYR A 91 17.66 8.81 1.06
CA TYR A 91 16.93 9.96 1.58
C TYR A 91 15.63 10.20 0.82
N GLY A 92 15.64 10.06 -0.50
CA GLY A 92 14.44 10.13 -1.35
C GLY A 92 13.37 9.10 -0.97
N LEU A 93 13.77 7.85 -0.74
CA LEU A 93 12.87 6.79 -0.26
C LEU A 93 12.23 7.16 1.07
N ALA A 94 13.01 7.66 2.04
CA ALA A 94 12.48 8.13 3.32
C ALA A 94 11.49 9.31 3.16
N GLN A 95 11.75 10.22 2.21
CA GLN A 95 10.81 11.30 1.90
C GLN A 95 9.52 10.80 1.26
N TYR A 96 9.58 9.77 0.42
CA TYR A 96 8.37 9.16 -0.11
C TYR A 96 7.56 8.50 1.00
N ALA A 97 8.19 7.69 1.86
CA ALA A 97 7.52 7.05 3.00
C ALA A 97 6.81 8.08 3.88
N ARG A 98 7.51 9.16 4.28
CA ARG A 98 6.91 10.25 5.06
C ARG A 98 5.71 10.90 4.38
N ARG A 99 5.71 11.01 3.05
CA ARG A 99 4.56 11.55 2.32
C ARG A 99 3.39 10.57 2.32
N ILE A 100 3.67 9.27 2.18
CA ILE A 100 2.66 8.22 2.27
C ILE A 100 2.07 8.14 3.69
N ASP A 101 2.86 8.33 4.74
CA ASP A 101 2.33 8.40 6.10
C ASP A 101 1.30 9.52 6.29
N ARG A 102 1.48 10.66 5.62
CA ARG A 102 0.47 11.73 5.61
C ARG A 102 -0.80 11.33 4.87
N VAL A 103 -0.69 10.56 3.78
CA VAL A 103 -1.84 10.00 3.07
C VAL A 103 -2.62 9.08 4.00
N ILE A 104 -1.91 8.19 4.72
CA ILE A 104 -2.52 7.27 5.67
C ILE A 104 -3.23 8.03 6.79
N GLN A 105 -2.57 9.01 7.40
CA GLN A 105 -3.18 9.85 8.44
C GLN A 105 -4.45 10.55 7.96
N ALA A 106 -4.46 11.06 6.71
CA ALA A 106 -5.64 11.66 6.13
C ALA A 106 -6.77 10.65 5.92
N ILE A 107 -6.46 9.45 5.42
CA ILE A 107 -7.45 8.37 5.27
C ILE A 107 -8.03 7.95 6.62
N GLU A 108 -7.17 7.72 7.62
CA GLU A 108 -7.56 7.35 8.97
C GLU A 108 -8.45 8.42 9.63
N HIS A 109 -8.15 9.71 9.40
CA HIS A 109 -8.93 10.81 9.96
C HIS A 109 -10.27 11.02 9.23
N ASP A 110 -10.27 10.99 7.90
CA ASP A 110 -11.40 11.45 7.10
C ASP A 110 -12.40 10.34 6.75
N TYR A 111 -11.96 9.07 6.68
CA TYR A 111 -12.75 7.97 6.11
C TYR A 111 -13.13 6.92 7.15
N ILE A 112 -12.21 6.51 8.04
CA ILE A 112 -12.53 5.51 9.08
C ILE A 112 -13.74 5.92 9.94
N PRO A 113 -13.87 7.18 10.43
CA PRO A 113 -15.01 7.57 11.25
C PRO A 113 -16.36 7.53 10.52
N LYS A 114 -16.35 7.51 9.19
CA LYS A 114 -17.55 7.45 8.35
C LYS A 114 -17.89 6.03 7.91
N LEU A 115 -17.02 5.07 8.22
CA LEU A 115 -17.17 3.69 7.79
C LEU A 115 -18.33 3.03 8.52
N GLN A 116 -19.36 2.62 7.77
CA GLN A 116 -20.51 1.89 8.32
C GLN A 116 -20.29 0.39 8.10
N ILE A 117 -19.93 -0.33 9.16
CA ILE A 117 -19.77 -1.79 9.10
C ILE A 117 -20.95 -2.55 9.74
N ASP A 118 -21.93 -1.83 10.29
CA ASP A 118 -23.05 -2.41 11.05
C ASP A 118 -23.97 -3.31 10.19
N ALA A 119 -23.88 -3.21 8.86
CA ALA A 119 -24.59 -4.08 7.95
C ALA A 119 -24.05 -5.53 7.93
N LEU A 120 -22.85 -5.77 8.47
CA LEU A 120 -22.25 -7.10 8.53
C LEU A 120 -22.71 -7.87 9.78
N PRO A 121 -22.96 -9.18 9.66
CA PRO A 121 -23.16 -10.06 10.81
C PRO A 121 -22.04 -9.90 11.85
N GLN A 122 -22.41 -9.93 13.14
CA GLN A 122 -21.46 -9.79 14.25
C GLN A 122 -20.31 -10.82 14.17
N SER A 123 -20.62 -12.06 13.79
CA SER A 123 -19.60 -13.12 13.60
C SER A 123 -18.54 -12.72 12.57
N GLN A 124 -18.96 -12.16 11.43
CA GLN A 124 -18.03 -11.73 10.38
C GLN A 124 -17.17 -10.55 10.84
N ARG A 125 -17.78 -9.57 11.54
CA ARG A 125 -17.03 -8.43 12.12
C ARG A 125 -15.96 -8.90 13.09
N ILE A 126 -16.28 -9.88 13.93
CA ILE A 126 -15.32 -10.45 14.90
C ILE A 126 -14.19 -11.19 14.19
N THR A 127 -14.49 -11.98 13.15
CA THR A 127 -13.45 -12.67 12.37
C THR A 127 -12.49 -11.68 11.71
N ILE A 128 -13.01 -10.58 11.15
CA ILE A 128 -12.21 -9.62 10.38
C ILE A 128 -11.43 -8.66 11.28
N TYR A 129 -12.06 -8.08 12.31
CA TYR A 129 -11.47 -7.03 13.14
C TYR A 129 -11.13 -7.46 14.57
N GLY A 130 -11.34 -8.74 14.91
CA GLY A 130 -11.10 -9.29 16.24
C GLY A 130 -12.23 -8.99 17.23
N GLU A 131 -11.93 -8.93 18.52
CA GLU A 131 -12.95 -8.81 19.59
C GLU A 131 -13.79 -7.52 19.55
N ASN A 132 -13.43 -6.56 18.70
CA ASN A 132 -14.14 -5.30 18.56
C ASN A 132 -15.14 -5.37 17.39
N GLU A 133 -16.42 -5.14 17.66
CA GLU A 133 -17.48 -5.12 16.63
C GLU A 133 -17.40 -3.90 15.70
N ALA A 134 -16.47 -2.99 15.95
CA ALA A 134 -16.19 -1.80 15.18
C ALA A 134 -14.84 -1.92 14.46
N HIS A 135 -14.73 -1.27 13.30
CA HIS A 135 -13.44 -1.08 12.64
C HIS A 135 -12.47 -0.34 13.58
N PRO A 136 -11.19 -0.74 13.68
CA PRO A 136 -10.23 -0.04 14.52
C PRO A 136 -10.05 1.44 14.11
N PRO A 137 -9.61 2.34 15.00
CA PRO A 137 -9.44 3.77 14.67
C PRO A 137 -8.28 4.05 13.69
N LYS A 138 -7.56 3.01 13.26
CA LYS A 138 -6.43 3.05 12.34
C LYS A 138 -6.61 1.96 11.30
N LEU A 139 -5.93 2.09 10.16
CA LEU A 139 -5.90 1.04 9.17
C LEU A 139 -5.35 -0.24 9.79
N THR A 140 -5.96 -1.38 9.47
CA THR A 140 -5.34 -2.68 9.76
C THR A 140 -4.02 -2.82 8.97
N GLN A 141 -3.20 -3.80 9.33
CA GLN A 141 -1.92 -3.99 8.63
C GLN A 141 -2.12 -4.28 7.13
N THR A 142 -3.13 -5.06 6.78
CA THR A 142 -3.48 -5.42 5.40
C THR A 142 -4.02 -4.22 4.63
N GLU A 143 -4.93 -3.44 5.22
CA GLU A 143 -5.44 -2.20 4.62
C GLU A 143 -4.33 -1.18 4.39
N ARG A 144 -3.45 -1.00 5.40
CA ARG A 144 -2.29 -0.11 5.33
C ARG A 144 -1.39 -0.49 4.16
N ILE A 145 -1.08 -1.78 3.99
CA ILE A 145 -0.26 -2.27 2.88
C ILE A 145 -0.93 -1.99 1.52
N ARG A 146 -2.24 -2.21 1.37
CA ARG A 146 -2.99 -1.91 0.14
C ARG A 146 -2.89 -0.43 -0.21
N VAL A 147 -3.12 0.45 0.77
CA VAL A 147 -3.03 1.91 0.61
C VAL A 147 -1.62 2.34 0.19
N ILE A 148 -0.60 1.91 0.95
CA ILE A 148 0.80 2.26 0.68
C ILE A 148 1.19 1.83 -0.73
N ARG A 149 0.88 0.58 -1.10
CA ARG A 149 1.21 0.00 -2.39
C ARG A 149 0.56 0.78 -3.53
N ALA A 150 -0.75 0.96 -3.48
CA ALA A 150 -1.48 1.65 -4.54
C ALA A 150 -1.03 3.12 -4.66
N CYS A 151 -0.71 3.80 -3.55
CA CYS A 151 -0.15 5.15 -3.60
C CYS A 151 1.24 5.19 -4.27
N TYR A 152 2.14 4.25 -3.96
CA TYR A 152 3.42 4.14 -4.66
C TYR A 152 3.25 3.85 -6.15
N GLN A 153 2.32 2.95 -6.51
CA GLN A 153 2.03 2.61 -7.91
C GLN A 153 1.47 3.81 -8.68
N ILE A 154 0.49 4.53 -8.13
CA ILE A 154 -0.02 5.78 -8.70
C ILE A 154 1.14 6.75 -8.90
N TRP A 155 1.99 6.91 -7.89
CA TRP A 155 3.11 7.83 -7.96
C TRP A 155 4.17 7.41 -8.98
N ALA A 156 4.43 6.12 -9.15
CA ALA A 156 5.36 5.63 -10.17
C ALA A 156 4.81 5.86 -11.59
N LEU A 157 3.50 5.61 -11.78
CA LEU A 157 2.83 5.69 -13.07
C LEU A 157 2.70 7.13 -13.59
N ILE A 158 2.58 8.15 -12.73
CA ILE A 158 2.51 9.54 -13.21
C ILE A 158 3.81 10.02 -13.90
N HIS A 159 4.95 9.37 -13.65
CA HIS A 159 6.24 9.72 -14.27
C HIS A 159 6.50 8.93 -15.56
N ARG A 160 5.45 8.34 -16.16
CA ARG A 160 5.57 7.43 -17.30
C ARG A 160 4.72 7.88 -18.48
N ASP A 161 5.16 7.49 -19.66
CA ASP A 161 4.38 7.71 -20.87
C ASP A 161 3.12 6.83 -20.88
N ARG A 162 2.17 7.22 -21.73
CA ARG A 162 0.86 6.58 -21.84
C ARG A 162 0.94 5.09 -22.22
N ASP A 163 1.89 4.72 -23.07
CA ASP A 163 1.99 3.34 -23.55
C ASP A 163 2.55 2.43 -22.45
N PHE A 164 3.54 2.91 -21.70
CA PHE A 164 4.01 2.26 -20.49
C PHE A 164 2.89 2.09 -19.47
N VAL A 165 2.15 3.16 -19.14
CA VAL A 165 1.05 3.11 -18.16
C VAL A 165 0.01 2.06 -18.56
N ARG A 166 -0.37 2.02 -19.85
CA ARG A 166 -1.32 1.03 -20.36
C ARG A 166 -0.80 -0.39 -20.25
N ALA A 167 0.45 -0.63 -20.67
CA ALA A 167 1.05 -1.96 -20.64
C ALA A 167 1.23 -2.46 -19.20
N HIS A 168 1.70 -1.58 -18.31
CA HIS A 168 1.92 -1.89 -16.91
C HIS A 168 0.61 -2.24 -16.20
N ILE A 169 -0.43 -1.41 -16.35
CA ILE A 169 -1.75 -1.71 -15.77
C ILE A 169 -2.31 -3.02 -16.35
N ALA A 170 -2.21 -3.26 -17.66
CA ALA A 170 -2.68 -4.52 -18.24
C ALA A 170 -1.96 -5.77 -17.70
N SER A 171 -0.72 -5.62 -17.22
CA SER A 171 0.06 -6.70 -16.61
C SER A 171 -0.16 -6.87 -15.10
N MET A 172 -0.82 -5.91 -14.45
CA MET A 172 -1.13 -6.00 -13.02
C MET A 172 -2.21 -7.06 -12.77
N PRO A 173 -2.19 -7.71 -11.60
CA PRO A 173 -3.30 -8.55 -11.18
C PRO A 173 -4.63 -7.76 -11.12
N PRO A 174 -5.77 -8.39 -11.46
CA PRO A 174 -7.05 -7.71 -11.50
C PRO A 174 -7.43 -6.97 -10.22
N ARG A 175 -7.16 -7.56 -9.05
CA ARG A 175 -7.41 -6.96 -7.72
C ARG A 175 -6.78 -5.57 -7.58
N GLN A 176 -5.53 -5.42 -8.03
CA GLN A 176 -4.79 -4.16 -7.95
C GLN A 176 -5.45 -3.06 -8.79
N TRP A 177 -6.16 -3.40 -9.88
CA TRP A 177 -6.89 -2.41 -10.68
C TRP A 177 -7.97 -1.71 -9.86
N PHE A 178 -8.66 -2.44 -8.98
CA PHE A 178 -9.70 -1.87 -8.14
C PHE A 178 -9.11 -0.94 -7.07
N TYR A 179 -8.00 -1.33 -6.43
CA TYR A 179 -7.29 -0.46 -5.48
C TYR A 179 -6.83 0.85 -6.15
N LEU A 180 -6.24 0.74 -7.34
CA LEU A 180 -5.85 1.92 -8.13
C LEU A 180 -7.06 2.76 -8.53
N ALA A 181 -8.19 2.12 -8.86
CA ALA A 181 -9.40 2.82 -9.27
C ALA A 181 -10.00 3.69 -8.16
N GLU A 182 -9.91 3.28 -6.90
CA GLU A 182 -10.40 4.10 -5.79
C GLU A 182 -9.37 5.10 -5.30
N LEU A 183 -8.13 4.67 -5.08
CA LEU A 183 -7.11 5.59 -4.57
C LEU A 183 -6.71 6.67 -5.59
N LYS A 184 -6.91 6.46 -6.90
CA LYS A 184 -6.74 7.56 -7.87
C LYS A 184 -7.75 8.69 -7.63
N LEU A 185 -8.98 8.37 -7.21
CA LEU A 185 -10.00 9.39 -6.94
C LEU A 185 -9.69 10.14 -5.66
N TRP A 186 -9.29 9.39 -4.63
CA TRP A 186 -8.75 9.99 -3.41
C TRP A 186 -7.59 10.94 -3.75
N ALA A 187 -6.64 10.47 -4.55
CA ALA A 187 -5.46 11.22 -4.94
C ALA A 187 -5.81 12.49 -5.72
N LEU A 188 -6.78 12.42 -6.64
CA LEU A 188 -7.30 13.55 -7.40
C LEU A 188 -7.90 14.63 -6.50
N ASN A 189 -8.65 14.23 -5.48
CA ASN A 189 -9.32 15.16 -4.56
C ASN A 189 -8.35 15.80 -3.56
N ASN A 190 -7.20 15.17 -3.30
CA ASN A 190 -6.23 15.58 -2.29
C ASN A 190 -4.91 16.10 -2.86
N GLY A 191 -4.79 16.29 -4.18
CA GLY A 191 -3.54 16.77 -4.81
C GLY A 191 -2.36 15.81 -4.68
N PHE A 192 -2.62 14.50 -4.63
CA PHE A 192 -1.59 13.47 -4.51
C PHE A 192 -1.32 12.79 -5.86
N PRO A 193 -0.05 12.45 -6.17
CA PRO A 193 1.18 13.02 -5.62
C PRO A 193 1.52 14.39 -6.27
N THR A 194 0.67 14.86 -7.17
CA THR A 194 0.79 16.09 -7.94
C THR A 194 -0.59 16.72 -8.06
N ASP A 195 -0.64 18.04 -8.22
CA ASP A 195 -1.90 18.75 -8.49
C ASP A 195 -2.35 18.61 -9.95
N SER A 196 -1.52 18.00 -10.81
CA SER A 196 -1.84 17.76 -12.22
C SER A 196 -2.89 16.65 -12.38
N ARG A 197 -4.14 17.06 -12.57
CA ARG A 197 -5.25 16.16 -12.94
C ARG A 197 -4.99 15.38 -14.22
N TRP A 198 -4.20 15.95 -15.15
CA TRP A 198 -3.87 15.32 -16.43
C TRP A 198 -3.02 14.07 -16.28
N ASP A 199 -2.13 14.04 -15.29
CA ASP A 199 -1.25 12.89 -15.05
C ASP A 199 -2.07 11.67 -14.58
N LEU A 200 -3.06 11.92 -13.71
CA LEU A 200 -4.00 10.90 -13.23
C LEU A 200 -5.01 10.44 -14.30
N PHE A 201 -5.28 11.26 -15.31
CA PHE A 201 -6.22 10.91 -16.38
C PHE A 201 -5.78 9.67 -17.17
N GLN A 202 -4.48 9.54 -17.46
CA GLN A 202 -3.97 8.37 -18.19
C GLN A 202 -4.11 7.08 -17.38
N ILE A 203 -3.80 7.15 -16.08
CA ILE A 203 -3.99 6.05 -15.14
C ILE A 203 -5.47 5.68 -15.11
N SER A 204 -6.37 6.66 -14.96
CA SER A 204 -7.82 6.42 -14.93
C SER A 204 -8.30 5.69 -16.18
N LYS A 205 -7.92 6.17 -17.37
CA LYS A 205 -8.31 5.56 -18.65
C LYS A 205 -7.79 4.13 -18.79
N ALA A 206 -6.55 3.88 -18.40
CA ALA A 206 -5.95 2.56 -18.48
C ALA A 206 -6.61 1.58 -17.49
N THR A 207 -6.80 1.98 -16.23
CA THR A 207 -7.50 1.18 -15.21
C THR A 207 -8.93 0.87 -15.62
N SER A 208 -9.71 1.87 -16.06
CA SER A 208 -11.08 1.65 -16.53
C SER A 208 -11.14 0.73 -17.75
N ARG A 209 -10.16 0.80 -18.65
CA ARG A 209 -10.08 -0.12 -19.79
C ARG A 209 -9.76 -1.55 -19.33
N ALA A 210 -8.88 -1.73 -18.34
CA ALA A 210 -8.54 -3.04 -17.80
C ALA A 210 -9.76 -3.68 -17.10
N ILE A 211 -10.44 -2.92 -16.23
CA ILE A 211 -11.67 -3.36 -15.56
C ILE A 211 -12.77 -3.71 -16.59
N LYS A 212 -13.00 -2.86 -17.60
CA LYS A 212 -13.93 -3.20 -18.70
C LYS A 212 -13.49 -4.46 -19.44
N GLY A 213 -12.19 -4.60 -19.72
CA GLY A 213 -11.63 -5.78 -20.36
C GLY A 213 -11.90 -7.06 -19.58
N LEU A 214 -11.80 -7.01 -18.25
CA LEU A 214 -12.17 -8.12 -17.36
C LEU A 214 -13.64 -8.52 -17.54
N PHE A 215 -14.56 -7.57 -17.37
CA PHE A 215 -15.99 -7.91 -17.41
C PHE A 215 -16.47 -8.33 -18.79
N TRP A 216 -16.06 -7.63 -19.85
CA TRP A 216 -16.49 -7.95 -21.21
C TRP A 216 -15.77 -9.17 -21.77
N GLY A 217 -14.46 -9.26 -21.56
CA GLY A 217 -13.62 -10.31 -22.15
C GLY A 217 -13.65 -11.62 -21.37
N VAL A 218 -13.73 -11.57 -20.04
CA VAL A 218 -13.66 -12.75 -19.17
C VAL A 218 -15.05 -13.16 -18.68
N HIS A 219 -15.83 -12.21 -18.13
CA HIS A 219 -17.13 -12.52 -17.52
C HIS A 219 -18.33 -12.45 -18.49
N HIS A 220 -18.09 -11.97 -19.72
CA HIS A 220 -19.12 -11.72 -20.73
C HIS A 220 -20.32 -10.93 -20.18
N CYS A 221 -20.04 -9.90 -19.39
CA CYS A 221 -21.03 -8.99 -18.84
C CYS A 221 -20.51 -7.55 -18.82
N ARG A 222 -21.39 -6.61 -18.46
CA ARG A 222 -21.01 -5.23 -18.16
C ARG A 222 -20.48 -5.15 -16.74
N GLU A 223 -19.52 -4.27 -16.51
CA GLU A 223 -19.02 -3.96 -15.17
C GLU A 223 -20.15 -3.48 -14.23
N PRO A 224 -20.13 -3.86 -12.94
CA PRO A 224 -21.09 -3.36 -11.95
C PRO A 224 -21.13 -1.83 -11.87
N ALA A 225 -22.30 -1.27 -11.55
CA ALA A 225 -22.51 0.18 -11.45
C ALA A 225 -21.53 0.87 -10.48
N LEU A 226 -21.15 0.19 -9.40
CA LEU A 226 -20.15 0.67 -8.44
C LEU A 226 -18.80 1.04 -9.11
N PHE A 227 -18.46 0.41 -10.23
CA PHE A 227 -17.21 0.65 -10.96
C PHE A 227 -17.42 1.40 -12.29
N GLN A 228 -18.66 1.84 -12.55
CA GLN A 228 -19.00 2.69 -13.69
C GLN A 228 -18.72 4.15 -13.32
N ASP A 229 -18.04 4.88 -14.22
CA ASP A 229 -17.84 6.33 -14.18
C ASP A 229 -17.54 6.94 -12.80
N TYR A 230 -16.37 6.58 -12.29
CA TYR A 230 -15.68 7.13 -11.11
C TYR A 230 -15.53 8.67 -11.04
N HIS A 231 -16.03 9.44 -12.01
CA HIS A 231 -15.79 10.88 -12.08
C HIS A 231 -16.71 11.73 -11.18
N GLU A 232 -17.83 11.18 -10.70
CA GLU A 232 -18.85 11.96 -9.95
C GLU A 232 -19.27 11.35 -8.61
N VAL A 233 -18.70 10.20 -8.24
CA VAL A 233 -19.06 9.49 -6.99
C VAL A 233 -18.15 9.97 -5.84
N PRO A 234 -18.69 10.17 -4.62
CA PRO A 234 -17.87 10.36 -3.43
C PRO A 234 -16.80 9.27 -3.31
N VAL A 235 -15.62 9.66 -2.83
CA VAL A 235 -14.58 8.68 -2.52
C VAL A 235 -15.00 7.97 -1.23
N ASP A 236 -15.27 6.68 -1.31
CA ASP A 236 -15.67 5.87 -0.12
C ASP A 236 -14.62 4.78 0.23
N LEU A 237 -13.59 4.61 -0.61
CA LEU A 237 -12.51 3.63 -0.46
C LEU A 237 -12.99 2.20 -0.18
N VAL A 238 -14.13 1.82 -0.78
CA VAL A 238 -14.84 0.57 -0.51
C VAL A 238 -13.93 -0.65 -0.64
N VAL A 239 -13.10 -0.70 -1.68
CA VAL A 239 -12.27 -1.88 -1.98
C VAL A 239 -10.99 -1.96 -1.15
N ILE A 240 -10.67 -0.94 -0.36
CA ILE A 240 -9.48 -0.94 0.50
C ILE A 240 -9.72 -1.72 1.78
N TRP A 241 -10.94 -1.67 2.32
CA TRP A 241 -11.29 -2.21 3.63
C TRP A 241 -11.25 -3.74 3.66
N ASP A 242 -10.82 -4.31 4.79
CA ASP A 242 -10.72 -5.76 4.96
C ASP A 242 -12.06 -6.47 4.81
N HIS A 243 -13.11 -5.91 5.40
CA HIS A 243 -14.45 -6.49 5.35
C HIS A 243 -15.07 -6.55 3.94
N TRP A 244 -14.47 -5.88 2.97
CA TRP A 244 -14.94 -5.87 1.59
C TRP A 244 -14.13 -6.82 0.69
N GLN A 245 -13.04 -7.43 1.18
CA GLN A 245 -12.16 -8.24 0.33
C GLN A 245 -12.83 -9.50 -0.21
N ASP A 246 -13.74 -10.13 0.52
CA ASP A 246 -14.49 -11.28 0.01
C ASP A 246 -15.47 -10.87 -1.11
N ASN A 247 -16.10 -9.71 -0.97
CA ASN A 247 -16.91 -9.11 -2.04
C ASN A 247 -16.04 -8.78 -3.26
N LEU A 248 -14.85 -8.20 -3.06
CA LEU A 248 -13.91 -7.93 -4.15
C LEU A 248 -13.51 -9.23 -4.87
N LYS A 249 -13.21 -10.28 -4.11
CA LYS A 249 -12.86 -11.60 -4.65
C LYS A 249 -14.00 -12.16 -5.47
N SER A 250 -15.23 -12.07 -4.98
CA SER A 250 -16.44 -12.46 -5.71
C SER A 250 -16.63 -11.66 -7.00
N VAL A 251 -16.32 -10.36 -6.99
CA VAL A 251 -16.38 -9.48 -8.18
C VAL A 251 -15.29 -9.81 -9.21
N VAL A 252 -14.08 -10.12 -8.75
CA VAL A 252 -12.93 -10.41 -9.60
C VAL A 252 -13.02 -11.81 -10.21
N CYS A 253 -13.31 -12.81 -9.37
CA CYS A 253 -13.24 -14.23 -9.71
C CYS A 253 -14.59 -14.81 -10.15
N GLY A 254 -15.70 -14.17 -9.77
CA GLY A 254 -17.04 -14.59 -10.14
C GLY A 254 -17.65 -13.67 -11.19
N ARG A 255 -18.79 -14.10 -11.75
CA ARG A 255 -19.65 -13.24 -12.54
C ARG A 255 -20.56 -12.46 -11.58
N PRO A 256 -20.37 -11.14 -11.38
CA PRO A 256 -21.29 -10.38 -10.54
C PRO A 256 -22.65 -10.24 -11.24
N LEU A 257 -23.71 -10.40 -10.46
CA LEU A 257 -25.07 -10.02 -10.84
C LEU A 257 -25.29 -8.52 -10.58
N SER A 258 -26.50 -8.02 -10.86
CA SER A 258 -26.85 -6.59 -10.86
C SER A 258 -26.62 -5.84 -9.54
N ASP A 259 -26.32 -6.52 -8.43
CA ASP A 259 -26.10 -5.92 -7.11
C ASP A 259 -24.80 -6.42 -6.43
N LEU A 260 -23.76 -6.71 -7.22
CA LEU A 260 -22.52 -7.35 -6.74
C LEU A 260 -22.71 -8.76 -6.14
N ARG A 261 -23.94 -9.30 -6.19
CA ARG A 261 -24.25 -10.67 -5.79
C ARG A 261 -23.52 -11.67 -6.68
N ARG A 262 -23.05 -12.76 -6.07
CA ARG A 262 -22.39 -13.85 -6.79
C ARG A 262 -23.41 -14.65 -7.60
N ASP A 263 -23.13 -14.88 -8.87
CA ASP A 263 -23.83 -15.91 -9.63
C ASP A 263 -23.40 -17.29 -9.11
N ALA A 264 -24.25 -17.94 -8.32
CA ALA A 264 -23.97 -19.26 -7.73
C ALA A 264 -23.72 -20.35 -8.79
N LYS A 265 -24.08 -20.11 -10.06
CA LYS A 265 -23.86 -21.04 -11.17
C LYS A 265 -22.57 -20.75 -11.93
N ALA A 266 -21.93 -19.59 -11.71
CA ALA A 266 -20.69 -19.24 -12.37
C ALA A 266 -19.51 -20.00 -11.73
N GLN A 267 -18.68 -20.59 -12.57
CA GLN A 267 -17.43 -21.21 -12.14
C GLN A 267 -16.50 -20.14 -11.58
N GLU A 268 -15.96 -20.35 -10.38
CA GLU A 268 -14.99 -19.43 -9.79
C GLU A 268 -13.66 -19.49 -10.55
N MET A 269 -13.23 -18.33 -11.02
CA MET A 269 -11.98 -18.17 -11.76
C MET A 269 -10.86 -17.77 -10.79
N ALA A 270 -10.57 -18.65 -9.82
CA ALA A 270 -9.66 -18.37 -8.71
C ALA A 270 -8.24 -17.93 -9.15
N TYR A 271 -7.81 -18.27 -10.37
CA TYR A 271 -6.53 -17.82 -10.94
C TYR A 271 -6.45 -16.30 -11.18
N LEU A 272 -7.59 -15.60 -11.15
CA LEU A 272 -7.65 -14.13 -11.24
C LEU A 272 -7.36 -13.44 -9.90
N TRP A 273 -7.38 -14.19 -8.79
CA TRP A 273 -7.05 -13.68 -7.46
C TRP A 273 -5.55 -13.82 -7.19
N ASP A 274 -4.87 -12.68 -7.01
CA ASP A 274 -3.53 -12.63 -6.43
C ASP A 274 -3.63 -12.70 -4.90
N PHE A 275 -3.43 -13.90 -4.35
CA PHE A 275 -3.35 -14.11 -2.91
C PHE A 275 -2.19 -13.31 -2.32
N GLU A 276 -2.49 -12.53 -1.29
CA GLU A 276 -1.54 -11.73 -0.54
C GLU A 276 -1.46 -12.21 0.92
N PRO A 277 -0.33 -12.02 1.61
CA PRO A 277 -0.24 -12.29 3.05
C PRO A 277 -1.32 -11.53 3.83
N GLY A 278 -2.07 -12.25 4.66
CA GLY A 278 -3.18 -11.74 5.44
C GLY A 278 -4.56 -12.03 4.83
N ASP A 279 -4.64 -12.45 3.56
CA ASP A 279 -5.91 -12.88 2.95
C ASP A 279 -6.50 -14.12 3.63
N GLU A 280 -5.67 -14.94 4.28
CA GLU A 280 -6.09 -16.11 5.04
C GLU A 280 -7.04 -15.77 6.20
N TYR A 281 -7.00 -14.53 6.70
CA TYR A 281 -7.87 -14.05 7.78
C TYR A 281 -9.17 -13.41 7.26
N LEU A 282 -9.31 -13.28 5.94
CA LEU A 282 -10.44 -12.61 5.28
C LEU A 282 -11.43 -13.59 4.66
N VAL A 283 -11.12 -14.89 4.69
CA VAL A 283 -12.04 -15.93 4.26
C VAL A 283 -13.06 -16.13 5.36
N ILE A 284 -14.30 -15.74 5.07
CA ILE A 284 -15.44 -16.04 5.93
C ILE A 284 -15.80 -17.50 5.63
N ASP A 285 -15.47 -18.40 6.56
CA ASP A 285 -16.05 -19.73 6.53
C ASP A 285 -17.57 -19.57 6.71
N ASP A 286 -18.32 -19.68 5.61
CA ASP A 286 -19.75 -19.90 5.67
C ASP A 286 -19.94 -21.26 6.36
N GLU A 287 -20.01 -21.27 7.70
CA GLU A 287 -20.52 -22.43 8.41
C GLU A 287 -21.88 -22.74 7.79
N PRO A 288 -22.08 -23.96 7.25
CA PRO A 288 -23.35 -24.33 6.66
C PRO A 288 -24.37 -24.22 7.78
N SER A 289 -25.21 -23.18 7.69
CA SER A 289 -26.32 -22.94 8.60
C SER A 289 -27.05 -24.25 8.77
N ALA A 290 -26.89 -24.86 9.95
CA ALA A 290 -27.52 -26.12 10.28
C ALA A 290 -29.02 -25.94 10.02
N THR A 291 -29.53 -26.58 8.97
CA THR A 291 -30.96 -26.68 8.70
C THR A 291 -31.60 -27.39 9.89
N THR A 292 -32.22 -26.62 10.78
CA THR A 292 -33.21 -27.07 11.77
C THR A 292 -34.62 -26.93 11.21
#